data_AF-B1Y8T0-F1
#
_entry.id   AF-B1Y8T0-F1
#
_cell.length_a   1.000
_cell.length_b   1.000
_cell.length_c   1.000
_cell.angle_alpha   90.00
_cell.angle_beta   90.00
_cell.angle_gamma   90.00
#
_symmetry.space_group_name_H-M   'P 1'
#
loop_
_entity.id
_entity.type
_entity.pdbx_description
1 polymer ?
#
loop_
_entity_poly.entity_id
_entity_poly.type
_entity_poly.pdbx_seq_one_letter_code
_entity_poly.pdbx_strand_id
1 'polypeptide(L)'
;MNNWLIMAIAFAATAGLLFATLATGAYGREPLFKPYWEDQAKRQEILGKAAQIGVLAQRGSQGVVVVGYRDQLNATNRQELLATLNELLKAADGYTVYLAPWATDNATKRYLSLLYSGKIALQDYLRGRVETSTLYDQRVDQALDLATLVANTYGQYRPLGGSPVSQTPPIYVAIFRNDTSYVVYEPFTVGRDRTYADWFKWVKTAIVNLGQEQGKVTP
;
A
#
# COMPACT_ATOMS: atom_id res chain seq x y z
N MET A 1 45.84 -15.28 -30.26
CA MET A 1 45.43 -14.14 -29.41
C MET A 1 44.51 -14.66 -28.32
N ASN A 2 44.67 -14.13 -27.12
CA ASN A 2 44.44 -14.83 -25.86
C ASN A 2 42.97 -14.68 -25.38
N ASN A 3 42.07 -15.54 -25.87
CA ASN A 3 40.64 -15.54 -25.50
C ASN A 3 40.42 -15.61 -23.97
N TRP A 4 41.33 -16.27 -23.26
CA TRP A 4 41.33 -16.35 -21.80
C TRP A 4 41.58 -14.99 -21.13
N LEU A 5 42.43 -14.15 -21.72
CA LEU A 5 42.72 -12.81 -21.19
C LEU A 5 41.52 -11.87 -21.37
N ILE A 6 40.82 -11.99 -22.50
CA ILE A 6 39.59 -11.21 -22.79
C ILE A 6 38.46 -11.66 -21.85
N MET A 7 38.31 -12.96 -21.61
CA MET A 7 37.34 -13.48 -20.64
C MET A 7 37.62 -12.99 -19.22
N ALA A 8 38.88 -13.00 -18.80
CA ALA A 8 39.27 -12.55 -17.46
C ALA A 8 39.01 -11.05 -17.26
N ILE A 9 39.28 -10.22 -18.27
CA ILE A 9 39.00 -8.78 -18.23
C ILE A 9 37.50 -8.51 -18.24
N ALA A 10 36.73 -9.21 -19.08
CA ALA A 10 35.27 -9.09 -19.10
C ALA A 10 34.66 -9.52 -17.75
N PHE A 11 35.14 -10.62 -17.17
CA PHE A 11 34.65 -11.10 -15.87
C PHE A 11 35.02 -10.15 -14.74
N ALA A 12 36.24 -9.60 -14.73
CA ALA A 12 36.68 -8.62 -13.75
C ALA A 12 35.93 -7.28 -13.88
N ALA A 13 35.62 -6.83 -15.10
CA ALA A 13 34.81 -5.63 -15.32
C ALA A 13 33.35 -5.85 -14.86
N THR A 14 32.77 -6.99 -15.17
CA THR A 14 31.39 -7.32 -14.77
C THR A 14 31.27 -7.51 -13.26
N ALA A 15 32.22 -8.23 -12.65
CA ALA A 15 32.32 -8.39 -11.21
C ALA A 15 32.62 -7.05 -10.52
N GLY A 16 33.50 -6.21 -11.09
CA GLY A 16 33.76 -4.86 -10.59
C GLY A 16 32.51 -3.98 -10.59
N LEU A 17 31.69 -4.04 -11.65
CA LEU A 17 30.40 -3.36 -11.72
C LEU A 17 29.39 -3.92 -10.71
N LEU A 18 29.34 -5.24 -10.53
CA LEU A 18 28.46 -5.91 -9.57
C LEU A 18 28.86 -5.63 -8.11
N PHE A 19 30.15 -5.69 -7.80
CA PHE A 19 30.69 -5.40 -6.48
C PHE A 19 30.65 -3.92 -6.17
N ALA A 20 30.85 -3.03 -7.16
CA ALA A 20 30.62 -1.60 -6.97
C ALA A 20 29.13 -1.32 -6.70
N THR A 21 28.19 -1.93 -7.43
CA THR A 21 26.74 -1.76 -7.19
C THR A 21 26.27 -2.35 -5.86
N LEU A 22 26.86 -3.46 -5.42
CA LEU A 22 26.61 -4.07 -4.11
C LEU A 22 27.25 -3.26 -2.96
N ALA A 23 28.47 -2.74 -3.14
CA ALA A 23 29.20 -1.96 -2.13
C ALA A 23 28.69 -0.51 -2.00
N THR A 24 28.15 0.09 -3.07
CA THR A 24 27.38 1.34 -2.99
C THR A 24 25.96 1.13 -2.47
N GLY A 25 25.60 -0.11 -2.11
CA GLY A 25 24.36 -0.46 -1.48
C GLY A 25 23.12 -0.25 -2.33
N ALA A 26 23.20 -0.13 -3.67
CA ALA A 26 22.14 0.42 -4.55
C ALA A 26 20.72 -0.19 -4.45
N TYR A 27 20.56 -1.29 -3.71
CA TYR A 27 19.28 -1.94 -3.38
C TYR A 27 18.75 -1.62 -1.97
N GLY A 28 19.51 -0.90 -1.15
CA GLY A 28 19.12 -0.38 0.14
C GLY A 28 18.18 0.80 -0.04
N ARG A 29 16.94 0.64 0.42
CA ARG A 29 15.99 1.73 0.57
C ARG A 29 16.19 2.29 1.97
N GLU A 30 16.83 3.45 2.09
CA GLU A 30 16.87 4.17 3.37
C GLU A 30 15.56 4.98 3.53
N PRO A 31 14.91 4.93 4.71
CA PRO A 31 13.81 5.83 5.03
C PRO A 31 14.28 7.27 4.92
N LEU A 32 13.55 8.06 4.16
CA LEU A 32 13.97 9.38 3.75
C LEU A 32 13.29 10.40 4.65
N PHE A 33 14.01 10.84 5.69
CA PHE A 33 13.71 11.92 6.64
C PHE A 33 13.10 11.55 7.99
N LYS A 34 13.28 12.52 8.92
CA LYS A 34 12.66 12.69 10.24
C LYS A 34 11.28 12.05 10.29
N PRO A 35 10.87 11.52 11.44
CA PRO A 35 9.83 10.54 11.41
C PRO A 35 8.56 11.14 10.84
N TYR A 36 8.16 10.64 9.67
CA TYR A 36 6.95 11.07 8.95
C TYR A 36 5.69 10.98 9.84
N TRP A 37 5.78 10.22 10.94
CA TRP A 37 4.78 10.12 11.99
C TRP A 37 4.65 11.33 12.93
N GLU A 38 5.54 12.32 12.86
CA GLU A 38 5.45 13.55 13.65
C GLU A 38 4.63 14.65 12.96
N ASP A 39 4.29 14.51 11.67
CA ASP A 39 3.49 15.50 10.94
C ASP A 39 1.99 15.33 11.20
N GLN A 40 1.51 16.00 12.25
CA GLN A 40 0.09 15.99 12.64
C GLN A 40 -0.83 16.58 11.57
N ALA A 41 -0.38 17.56 10.79
CA ALA A 41 -1.20 18.18 9.75
C ALA A 41 -1.47 17.20 8.61
N LYS A 42 -0.43 16.50 8.15
CA LYS A 42 -0.56 15.45 7.13
C LYS A 42 -1.41 14.28 7.58
N ARG A 43 -1.27 13.86 8.85
CA ARG A 43 -2.13 12.85 9.45
C ARG A 43 -3.61 13.26 9.40
N GLN A 44 -3.95 14.47 9.82
CA GLN A 44 -5.35 14.93 9.81
C GLN A 44 -5.89 15.11 8.38
N GLU A 45 -5.06 15.58 7.45
CA GLU A 45 -5.41 15.67 6.03
C GLU A 45 -5.81 14.29 5.47
N ILE A 46 -5.00 13.27 5.72
CA ILE A 46 -5.24 11.90 5.24
C ILE A 46 -6.49 11.30 5.90
N LEU A 47 -6.64 11.44 7.22
CA LEU A 47 -7.81 10.91 7.94
C LEU A 47 -9.11 11.57 7.48
N GLY A 48 -9.11 12.89 7.29
CA GLY A 48 -10.27 13.62 6.76
C GLY A 48 -10.64 13.18 5.34
N LYS A 49 -9.65 13.09 4.44
CA LYS A 49 -9.87 12.58 3.08
C LYS A 49 -10.35 11.14 3.06
N ALA A 50 -9.77 10.26 3.89
CA ALA A 50 -10.20 8.88 3.99
C ALA A 50 -11.65 8.74 4.47
N ALA A 51 -12.08 9.53 5.45
CA ALA A 51 -13.45 9.53 5.93
C ALA A 51 -14.46 10.06 4.91
N GLN A 52 -14.06 11.03 4.07
CA GLN A 52 -14.91 11.59 3.03
C GLN A 52 -15.02 10.67 1.79
N ILE A 53 -13.90 10.09 1.37
CA ILE A 53 -13.79 9.37 0.10
C ILE A 53 -14.05 7.88 0.30
N GLY A 54 -13.48 7.28 1.35
CA GLY A 54 -13.44 5.83 1.54
C GLY A 54 -14.81 5.21 1.82
N VAL A 55 -14.95 3.96 1.39
CA VAL A 55 -16.05 3.08 1.77
C VAL A 55 -15.81 2.63 3.22
N LEU A 56 -16.69 3.05 4.12
CA LEU A 56 -16.65 2.61 5.51
C LEU A 56 -16.95 1.11 5.60
N ALA A 57 -15.96 0.32 5.98
CA ALA A 57 -16.08 -1.14 6.07
C ALA A 57 -16.42 -1.63 7.47
N GLN A 58 -15.83 -1.01 8.49
CA GLN A 58 -16.14 -1.28 9.90
C GLN A 58 -15.85 -0.06 10.76
N ARG A 59 -16.46 0.00 11.94
CA ARG A 59 -16.24 1.05 12.94
C ARG A 59 -15.57 0.47 14.18
N GLY A 60 -14.69 1.24 14.77
CA GLY A 60 -14.00 0.88 16.00
C GLY A 60 -13.37 2.09 16.69
N SER A 61 -13.00 1.92 17.96
CA SER A 61 -12.51 2.99 18.84
C SER A 61 -10.99 3.06 18.99
N GLN A 62 -10.25 2.04 18.51
CA GLN A 62 -8.80 1.97 18.69
C GLN A 62 -8.03 2.93 17.77
N GLY A 63 -8.62 3.25 16.63
CA GLY A 63 -7.97 4.07 15.61
C GLY A 63 -8.65 3.95 14.26
N VAL A 64 -7.93 4.37 13.22
CA VAL A 64 -8.37 4.34 11.83
C VAL A 64 -7.36 3.56 10.98
N VAL A 65 -7.85 2.67 10.13
CA VAL A 65 -7.07 1.97 9.11
C VAL A 65 -7.57 2.43 7.75
N VAL A 66 -6.65 2.92 6.93
CA VAL A 66 -6.93 3.31 5.55
C VAL A 66 -6.30 2.28 4.64
N VAL A 67 -7.12 1.59 3.85
CA VAL A 67 -6.66 0.59 2.89
C VAL A 67 -6.95 1.10 1.49
N GLY A 68 -5.89 1.46 0.76
CA GLY A 68 -6.00 1.84 -0.63
C GLY A 68 -5.52 0.72 -1.53
N TYR A 69 -6.28 0.42 -2.59
CA TYR A 69 -5.86 -0.58 -3.58
C TYR A 69 -6.42 -0.31 -4.97
N ARG A 70 -5.67 -0.74 -5.98
CA ARG A 70 -6.11 -0.76 -7.37
C ARG A 70 -6.93 -2.02 -7.62
N ASP A 71 -8.22 -1.88 -7.85
CA ASP A 71 -9.06 -2.98 -8.36
C ASP A 71 -9.06 -2.95 -9.90
N GLN A 72 -9.11 -4.13 -10.49
CA GLN A 72 -9.23 -4.35 -11.93
C GLN A 72 -10.05 -5.61 -12.12
N LEU A 73 -11.25 -5.49 -12.71
CA LEU A 73 -12.20 -6.61 -12.85
C LEU A 73 -11.58 -7.85 -13.51
N ASN A 74 -10.66 -7.63 -14.46
CA ASN A 74 -10.02 -8.68 -15.25
C ASN A 74 -8.66 -9.13 -14.69
N ALA A 75 -8.23 -8.65 -13.53
CA ALA A 75 -6.96 -9.04 -12.96
C ALA A 75 -7.01 -10.50 -12.46
N THR A 76 -6.02 -11.30 -12.86
CA THR A 76 -5.93 -12.72 -12.50
C THR A 76 -5.88 -12.95 -10.99
N ASN A 77 -5.29 -12.02 -10.23
CA ASN A 77 -5.16 -12.07 -8.78
C ASN A 77 -6.25 -11.30 -8.03
N ARG A 78 -7.33 -10.87 -8.70
CA ARG A 78 -8.41 -10.11 -8.06
C ARG A 78 -9.09 -10.89 -6.92
N GLN A 79 -9.38 -12.16 -7.12
CA GLN A 79 -10.02 -13.00 -6.09
C GLN A 79 -9.16 -13.08 -4.82
N GLU A 80 -7.83 -13.21 -5.00
CA GLU A 80 -6.86 -13.25 -3.91
C GLU A 80 -6.81 -11.90 -3.15
N LEU A 81 -6.82 -10.79 -3.88
CA LEU A 81 -6.90 -9.45 -3.30
C LEU A 81 -8.14 -9.30 -2.41
N LEU A 82 -9.32 -9.63 -2.95
CA LEU A 82 -10.59 -9.49 -2.22
C LEU A 82 -10.66 -10.40 -0.99
N ALA A 83 -10.15 -11.64 -1.10
CA ALA A 83 -10.04 -12.54 0.04
C ALA A 83 -9.09 -11.99 1.12
N THR A 84 -7.96 -11.42 0.70
CA THR A 84 -6.99 -10.79 1.61
C THR A 84 -7.59 -9.59 2.33
N LEU A 85 -8.37 -8.76 1.63
CA LEU A 85 -9.10 -7.65 2.24
C LEU A 85 -10.09 -8.13 3.30
N ASN A 86 -10.80 -9.23 3.05
CA ASN A 86 -11.71 -9.80 4.04
C ASN A 86 -10.99 -10.28 5.30
N GLU A 87 -9.82 -10.92 5.16
CA GLU A 87 -8.98 -11.31 6.31
C GLU A 87 -8.41 -10.08 7.04
N LEU A 88 -8.07 -9.01 6.31
CA LEU A 88 -7.63 -7.76 6.90
C LEU A 88 -8.70 -7.12 7.77
N LEU A 89 -9.96 -7.09 7.33
CA LEU A 89 -11.06 -6.56 8.14
C LEU A 89 -11.17 -7.30 9.48
N LYS A 90 -11.03 -8.63 9.48
CA LYS A 90 -10.99 -9.44 10.70
C LYS A 90 -9.79 -9.12 11.58
N ALA A 91 -8.60 -8.95 11.00
CA ALA A 91 -7.39 -8.63 11.76
C ALA A 91 -7.42 -7.21 12.35
N ALA A 92 -8.10 -6.27 11.69
CA ALA A 92 -8.27 -4.90 12.13
C ALA A 92 -9.50 -4.71 13.04
N ASP A 93 -10.00 -5.76 13.69
CA ASP A 93 -11.11 -5.66 14.63
C ASP A 93 -10.82 -4.62 15.73
N GLY A 94 -11.83 -3.83 16.08
CA GLY A 94 -11.69 -2.69 16.99
C GLY A 94 -11.17 -1.39 16.34
N TYR A 95 -10.75 -1.39 15.07
CA TYR A 95 -10.43 -0.18 14.29
C TYR A 95 -11.58 0.26 13.39
N THR A 96 -11.66 1.56 13.10
CA THR A 96 -12.47 2.05 11.98
C THR A 96 -11.70 1.82 10.68
N VAL A 97 -12.26 1.09 9.71
CA VAL A 97 -11.57 0.80 8.43
C VAL A 97 -12.28 1.49 7.28
N TYR A 98 -11.50 2.24 6.49
CA TYR A 98 -11.91 2.79 5.21
C TYR A 98 -11.21 2.05 4.07
N LEU A 99 -12.00 1.50 3.16
CA LEU A 99 -11.52 0.94 1.90
C LEU A 99 -11.62 2.01 0.80
N ALA A 100 -10.52 2.24 0.09
CA ALA A 100 -10.45 3.19 -1.00
C ALA A 100 -10.00 2.48 -2.29
N PRO A 101 -10.87 1.67 -2.92
CA PRO A 101 -10.58 1.10 -4.23
C PRO A 101 -10.53 2.17 -5.31
N TRP A 102 -9.51 2.13 -6.16
CA TRP A 102 -9.47 2.92 -7.40
C TRP A 102 -9.27 2.02 -8.61
N ALA A 103 -9.52 2.56 -9.80
CA ALA A 103 -9.31 1.87 -11.06
C ALA A 103 -8.77 2.82 -12.14
N THR A 104 -8.08 2.26 -13.12
CA THR A 104 -7.54 3.01 -14.26
C THR A 104 -8.40 2.86 -15.51
N ASP A 105 -9.19 1.78 -15.62
CA ASP A 105 -10.05 1.52 -16.76
C ASP A 105 -11.52 1.89 -16.48
N ASN A 106 -12.24 2.31 -17.52
CA ASN A 106 -13.61 2.83 -17.39
C ASN A 106 -14.62 1.78 -16.92
N ALA A 107 -14.43 0.50 -17.27
CA ALA A 107 -15.35 -0.56 -16.89
C ALA A 107 -15.30 -0.79 -15.37
N THR A 108 -14.09 -0.93 -14.83
CA THR A 108 -13.89 -1.08 -13.38
C THR A 108 -14.30 0.19 -12.64
N LYS A 109 -14.02 1.39 -13.15
CA LYS A 109 -14.48 2.65 -12.52
C LYS A 109 -16.01 2.69 -12.34
N ARG A 110 -16.76 2.30 -13.36
CA ARG A 110 -18.24 2.27 -13.30
C ARG A 110 -18.75 1.22 -12.31
N TYR A 111 -18.09 0.08 -12.24
CA TYR A 111 -18.39 -0.95 -11.26
C TYR A 111 -18.09 -0.48 -9.82
N LEU A 112 -16.91 0.11 -9.57
CA LEU A 112 -16.58 0.68 -8.26
C LEU A 112 -17.52 1.82 -7.86
N SER A 113 -18.04 2.57 -8.83
CA SER A 113 -19.04 3.61 -8.57
C SER A 113 -20.31 3.05 -7.94
N LEU A 114 -20.71 1.80 -8.27
CA LEU A 114 -21.80 1.12 -7.57
C LEU A 114 -21.49 0.90 -6.09
N LEU A 115 -20.25 0.52 -5.77
CA LEU A 115 -19.81 0.30 -4.38
C LEU A 115 -19.86 1.60 -3.59
N TYR A 116 -19.25 2.65 -4.12
CA TYR A 116 -19.25 3.97 -3.48
C TYR A 116 -20.67 4.50 -3.27
N SER A 117 -21.55 4.33 -4.26
CA SER A 117 -22.95 4.77 -4.18
C SER A 117 -23.84 3.83 -3.35
N GLY A 118 -23.30 2.76 -2.75
CA GLY A 118 -24.07 1.80 -1.94
C GLY A 118 -25.07 0.96 -2.72
N LYS A 119 -24.95 0.90 -4.06
CA LYS A 119 -25.79 0.06 -4.94
C LYS A 119 -25.40 -1.40 -4.89
N ILE A 120 -24.12 -1.69 -4.60
CA ILE A 120 -23.66 -3.01 -4.20
C ILE A 120 -23.21 -2.99 -2.74
N ALA A 121 -23.58 -4.02 -2.00
CA ALA A 121 -23.12 -4.18 -0.62
C ALA A 121 -21.62 -4.51 -0.60
N LEU A 122 -20.91 -4.02 0.42
CA LEU A 122 -19.47 -4.29 0.56
C LEU A 122 -19.17 -5.81 0.62
N GLN A 123 -20.01 -6.59 1.29
CA GLN A 123 -19.82 -8.04 1.39
C GLN A 123 -19.97 -8.75 0.05
N ASP A 124 -20.89 -8.30 -0.80
CA ASP A 124 -21.05 -8.83 -2.16
C ASP A 124 -19.85 -8.46 -3.03
N TYR A 125 -19.37 -7.23 -2.90
CA TYR A 125 -18.14 -6.76 -3.54
C TYR A 125 -16.93 -7.62 -3.15
N LEU A 126 -16.72 -7.86 -1.84
CA LEU A 126 -15.60 -8.65 -1.32
C LEU A 126 -15.69 -10.15 -1.67
N ARG A 127 -16.88 -10.66 -2.00
CA ARG A 127 -17.08 -12.01 -2.54
C ARG A 127 -16.78 -12.11 -4.03
N GLY A 128 -16.48 -10.98 -4.69
CA GLY A 128 -16.14 -10.93 -6.11
C GLY A 128 -17.35 -10.84 -7.03
N ARG A 129 -18.57 -10.54 -6.54
CA ARG A 129 -19.75 -10.30 -7.38
C ARG A 129 -19.43 -9.19 -8.39
N VAL A 130 -19.85 -9.34 -9.64
CA VAL A 130 -19.64 -8.31 -10.68
C VAL A 130 -20.99 -7.90 -11.23
N GLU A 131 -21.17 -6.59 -11.40
CA GLU A 131 -22.36 -6.00 -12.01
C GLU A 131 -21.95 -4.96 -13.04
N THR A 132 -22.72 -4.86 -14.11
CA THR A 132 -22.55 -3.82 -15.12
C THR A 132 -23.23 -2.54 -14.67
N SER A 133 -22.59 -1.41 -14.99
CA SER A 133 -23.07 -0.09 -14.61
C SER A 133 -22.63 0.95 -15.62
N THR A 134 -23.42 2.01 -15.73
CA THR A 134 -23.06 3.27 -16.40
C THR A 134 -22.86 4.42 -15.41
N LEU A 135 -23.06 4.16 -14.11
CA LEU A 135 -22.89 5.13 -13.04
C LEU A 135 -21.42 5.56 -12.94
N TYR A 136 -21.22 6.81 -12.58
CA TYR A 136 -19.91 7.35 -12.25
C TYR A 136 -19.99 8.09 -10.91
N ASP A 137 -19.07 7.75 -10.00
CA ASP A 137 -18.87 8.41 -8.72
C ASP A 137 -17.44 8.96 -8.68
N GLN A 138 -17.31 10.28 -8.51
CA GLN A 138 -16.02 10.97 -8.47
C GLN A 138 -15.08 10.44 -7.38
N ARG A 139 -15.61 9.79 -6.33
CA ARG A 139 -14.80 9.21 -5.26
C ARG A 139 -13.85 8.12 -5.74
N VAL A 140 -14.15 7.47 -6.87
CA VAL A 140 -13.24 6.48 -7.49
C VAL A 140 -11.93 7.14 -7.92
N ASP A 141 -11.98 8.34 -8.49
CA ASP A 141 -10.78 9.07 -8.91
C ASP A 141 -10.10 9.72 -7.70
N GLN A 142 -10.88 10.26 -6.75
CA GLN A 142 -10.35 10.82 -5.51
C GLN A 142 -9.64 9.76 -4.65
N ALA A 143 -10.00 8.47 -4.77
CA ALA A 143 -9.30 7.38 -4.10
C ALA A 143 -7.86 7.21 -4.61
N LEU A 144 -7.61 7.43 -5.91
CA LEU A 144 -6.25 7.44 -6.47
C LEU A 144 -5.45 8.65 -5.96
N ASP A 145 -6.10 9.81 -5.83
CA ASP A 145 -5.46 10.99 -5.24
C ASP A 145 -5.09 10.77 -3.78
N LEU A 146 -5.97 10.13 -3.00
CA LEU A 146 -5.68 9.72 -1.62
C LEU A 146 -4.51 8.75 -1.57
N ALA A 147 -4.47 7.74 -2.46
CA ALA A 147 -3.37 6.78 -2.55
C ALA A 147 -2.03 7.47 -2.82
N THR A 148 -2.03 8.45 -3.72
CA THR A 148 -0.85 9.24 -4.09
C THR A 148 -0.40 10.11 -2.92
N LEU A 149 -1.33 10.77 -2.21
CA LEU A 149 -1.03 11.55 -1.01
C LEU A 149 -0.39 10.67 0.08
N VAL A 150 -0.96 9.50 0.35
CA VAL A 150 -0.43 8.56 1.35
C VAL A 150 0.96 8.08 0.96
N ALA A 151 1.16 7.66 -0.29
CA ALA A 151 2.47 7.22 -0.79
C ALA A 151 3.51 8.35 -0.74
N ASN A 152 3.13 9.59 -1.04
CA ASN A 152 4.01 10.76 -0.93
C ASN A 152 4.35 11.11 0.52
N THR A 153 3.49 10.77 1.48
CA THR A 153 3.68 11.14 2.88
C THR A 153 4.47 10.07 3.64
N TYR A 154 4.12 8.79 3.45
CA TYR A 154 4.65 7.68 4.25
C TYR A 154 5.41 6.63 3.43
N GLY A 155 5.31 6.66 2.10
CA GLY A 155 5.91 5.68 1.19
C GLY A 155 7.10 6.21 0.40
N GLN A 156 7.62 7.39 0.75
CA GLN A 156 8.82 7.92 0.11
C GLN A 156 10.05 7.13 0.54
N TYR A 157 10.87 6.72 -0.43
CA TYR A 157 12.17 6.12 -0.18
C TYR A 157 13.23 6.79 -1.04
N ARG A 158 14.49 6.70 -0.63
CA ARG A 158 15.62 7.18 -1.44
C ARG A 158 16.27 5.99 -2.12
N PRO A 159 16.22 5.88 -3.44
CA PRO A 159 17.24 5.10 -4.12
C PRO A 159 18.60 5.78 -3.86
N LEU A 160 19.62 4.99 -3.52
CA LEU A 160 20.94 5.51 -3.20
C LEU A 160 21.51 6.40 -4.32
N GLY A 161 22.00 7.58 -3.94
CA GLY A 161 22.49 8.60 -4.88
C GLY A 161 21.40 9.32 -5.69
N GLY A 162 20.12 8.99 -5.45
CA GLY A 162 18.97 9.55 -6.17
C GLY A 162 18.16 10.55 -5.36
N SER A 163 17.19 11.16 -6.05
CA SER A 163 16.15 11.96 -5.40
C SER A 163 15.11 11.07 -4.71
N PRO A 164 14.42 11.55 -3.66
CA PRO A 164 13.22 10.90 -3.12
C PRO A 164 12.27 10.46 -4.22
N VAL A 165 11.79 9.21 -4.15
CA VAL A 165 10.75 8.71 -5.05
C VAL A 165 9.61 8.12 -4.22
N SER A 166 8.39 8.43 -4.63
CA SER A 166 7.18 7.75 -4.19
C SER A 166 6.58 7.02 -5.38
N GLN A 167 6.03 5.84 -5.13
CA GLN A 167 5.22 5.11 -6.10
C GLN A 167 3.95 4.65 -5.42
N THR A 168 2.81 4.82 -6.07
CA THR A 168 1.54 4.31 -5.57
C THR A 168 1.52 2.79 -5.74
N PRO A 169 1.60 1.99 -4.66
CA PRO A 169 1.63 0.54 -4.78
C PRO A 169 0.24 0.00 -5.20
N PRO A 170 0.16 -1.23 -5.73
CA PRO A 170 -1.11 -1.86 -6.07
C PRO A 170 -2.08 -1.99 -4.88
N ILE A 171 -1.55 -2.14 -3.66
CA ILE A 171 -2.28 -2.09 -2.40
C ILE A 171 -1.36 -1.55 -1.31
N TYR A 172 -1.92 -0.83 -0.34
CA TYR A 172 -1.25 -0.44 0.89
C TYR A 172 -2.22 -0.37 2.06
N VAL A 173 -1.66 -0.34 3.27
CA VAL A 173 -2.38 -0.04 4.51
C VAL A 173 -1.66 1.08 5.27
N ALA A 174 -2.42 2.06 5.74
CA ALA A 174 -1.95 3.06 6.70
C ALA A 174 -2.77 2.93 8.00
N ILE A 175 -2.10 2.67 9.13
CA ILE A 175 -2.71 2.43 10.43
C ILE A 175 -2.42 3.62 11.35
N PHE A 176 -3.49 4.24 11.84
CA PHE A 176 -3.47 5.37 12.75
C PHE A 176 -4.11 4.95 14.06
N ARG A 177 -3.33 4.86 15.15
CA ARG A 177 -3.88 4.58 16.49
C ARG A 177 -4.21 5.88 17.23
N ASN A 178 -5.23 5.87 18.08
CA ASN A 178 -5.69 7.07 18.79
C ASN A 178 -4.76 7.51 19.92
N ASP A 179 -4.01 6.58 20.51
CA ASP A 179 -3.13 6.79 21.67
C ASP A 179 -1.66 7.08 21.30
N THR A 180 -1.33 7.10 20.01
CA THR A 180 0.02 7.43 19.53
C THR A 180 -0.03 8.31 18.30
N SER A 181 0.97 9.18 18.13
CA SER A 181 1.19 9.92 16.89
C SER A 181 1.71 9.02 15.77
N TYR A 182 2.30 7.86 16.11
CA TYR A 182 2.90 6.92 15.16
C TYR A 182 1.92 6.39 14.12
N VAL A 183 2.37 6.32 12.86
CA VAL A 183 1.63 5.77 11.73
C VAL A 183 2.41 4.60 11.17
N VAL A 184 1.77 3.45 11.05
CA VAL A 184 2.35 2.31 10.33
C VAL A 184 1.86 2.34 8.89
N TYR A 185 2.79 2.30 7.94
CA TYR A 185 2.50 2.24 6.52
C TYR A 185 3.10 0.96 5.91
N GLU A 186 2.23 0.09 5.39
CA GLU A 186 2.62 -1.20 4.80
C GLU A 186 2.20 -1.27 3.32
N PRO A 187 3.07 -0.86 2.38
CA PRO A 187 2.82 -0.98 0.95
C PRO A 187 3.13 -2.39 0.44
N PHE A 188 2.42 -2.84 -0.60
CA PHE A 188 2.86 -4.00 -1.38
C PHE A 188 4.18 -3.68 -2.09
N THR A 189 5.21 -4.46 -1.81
CA THR A 189 6.57 -4.25 -2.30
C THR A 189 7.02 -5.39 -3.19
N VAL A 190 7.19 -5.10 -4.48
CA VAL A 190 7.74 -6.06 -5.47
C VAL A 190 9.11 -6.55 -5.01
N GLY A 191 9.30 -7.88 -4.99
CA GLY A 191 10.51 -8.54 -4.52
C GLY A 191 10.43 -9.01 -3.05
N ARG A 192 9.74 -8.27 -2.18
CA ARG A 192 9.39 -8.72 -0.82
C ARG A 192 8.13 -9.57 -0.83
N ASP A 193 7.10 -9.09 -1.53
CA ASP A 193 5.76 -9.65 -1.53
C ASP A 193 5.52 -10.37 -2.86
N ARG A 194 5.31 -11.69 -2.81
CA ARG A 194 4.97 -12.48 -4.00
C ARG A 194 3.46 -12.52 -4.25
N THR A 195 2.69 -12.45 -3.17
CA THR A 195 1.23 -12.56 -3.13
C THR A 195 0.67 -11.51 -2.16
N TYR A 196 -0.60 -11.14 -2.30
CA TYR A 196 -1.27 -10.28 -1.33
C TYR A 196 -1.36 -10.96 0.05
N ALA A 197 -1.47 -12.29 0.08
CA ALA A 197 -1.39 -13.05 1.33
C ALA A 197 -0.02 -12.92 2.02
N ASP A 198 1.08 -12.87 1.26
CA ASP A 198 2.42 -12.64 1.82
C ASP A 198 2.56 -11.22 2.38
N TRP A 199 2.08 -10.22 1.63
CA TRP A 199 2.02 -8.84 2.10
C TRP A 199 1.20 -8.71 3.39
N PHE A 200 0.07 -9.41 3.48
CA PHE A 200 -0.83 -9.35 4.65
C PHE A 200 -0.18 -9.85 5.94
N LYS A 201 0.82 -10.74 5.87
CA LYS A 201 1.58 -11.17 7.06
C LYS A 201 2.24 -9.97 7.76
N TRP A 202 2.77 -9.02 6.99
CA TRP A 202 3.38 -7.80 7.53
C TRP A 202 2.34 -6.88 8.16
N VAL A 203 1.19 -6.69 7.49
CA VAL A 203 0.07 -5.90 8.03
C VAL A 203 -0.44 -6.49 9.34
N LYS A 204 -0.61 -7.81 9.41
CA LYS A 204 -1.06 -8.49 10.64
C LYS A 204 -0.07 -8.27 11.78
N THR A 205 1.23 -8.43 11.51
CA THR A 205 2.29 -8.15 12.50
C THR A 205 2.27 -6.70 12.96
N ALA A 206 2.10 -5.74 12.04
CA ALA A 206 1.98 -4.32 12.37
C ALA A 206 0.79 -4.03 13.31
N ILE A 207 -0.40 -4.57 13.03
CA ILE A 207 -1.58 -4.38 13.88
C ILE A 207 -1.33 -4.95 15.28
N VAL A 208 -0.74 -6.15 15.37
CA VAL A 208 -0.43 -6.79 16.66
C VAL A 208 0.62 -6.00 17.45
N ASN A 209 1.72 -5.58 16.81
CA ASN A 209 2.80 -4.85 17.47
C ASN A 209 2.35 -3.48 17.95
N LEU A 210 1.52 -2.79 17.15
CA LEU A 210 0.84 -1.59 17.58
C LEU A 210 -0.04 -1.87 18.80
N GLY A 211 -0.78 -2.99 18.79
CA GLY A 211 -1.59 -3.53 19.89
C GLY A 211 -0.86 -3.61 21.23
N GLN A 212 0.43 -3.98 21.20
CA GLN A 212 1.27 -4.29 22.36
C GLN A 212 2.20 -3.13 22.80
N GLU A 213 1.97 -1.91 22.31
CA GLU A 213 2.84 -0.73 22.56
C GLU A 213 4.30 -0.90 22.07
N GLN A 214 4.60 -1.91 21.25
CA GLN A 214 5.95 -2.19 20.73
C GLN A 214 6.33 -1.32 19.51
N GLY A 215 5.56 -0.28 19.20
CA GLY A 215 5.85 0.66 18.11
C GLY A 215 7.14 1.47 18.28
N LYS A 216 7.86 1.34 19.41
CA LYS A 216 9.17 1.93 19.65
C LYS A 216 10.34 1.16 19.05
N VAL A 217 10.15 -0.11 18.65
CA VAL A 217 11.29 -0.97 18.27
C VAL A 217 10.91 -1.80 17.06
N THR A 218 11.26 -1.31 15.87
CA THR A 218 11.59 -2.20 14.75
C THR A 218 12.91 -1.65 14.19
N PRO A 219 13.97 -2.46 14.13
CA PRO A 219 15.34 -2.00 13.91
C PRO A 219 15.57 -1.31 12.57
#